data_AF-A0A445HRW2-F1
#
_entry.id   AF-A0A445HRW2-F1
#
_cell.length_a   1.000
_cell.length_b   1.000
_cell.length_c   1.000
_cell.angle_alpha   90.00
_cell.angle_beta   90.00
_cell.angle_gamma   90.00
#
_symmetry.space_group_name_H-M   'P 1'
#
loop_
_entity.id
_entity.type
_entity.pdbx_description
1 polymer ?
#
loop_
_entity_poly.entity_id
_entity_poly.type
_entity_poly.pdbx_seq_one_letter_code
_entity_poly.pdbx_strand_id
1 'polypeptide(L)'
;MAQKTDTIYYMRRAETTGGEKDGYNILIANKVCRHTLLSALSNDLFDVYCSYKESKEIWDSLILKYTTEDVIKQRFIIANYYHWTIISRYLRVQINEYHKLLEDLKTKNISLPDEFVSELLIEKLLES
;
A
#
# COMPACT_ATOMS: atom_id res chain seq x y z
N MET A 1 8.05 -1.82 24.82
CA MET A 1 8.87 -2.81 24.08
C MET A 1 9.02 -4.15 24.82
N ALA A 2 8.82 -4.25 26.14
CA ALA A 2 9.00 -5.50 26.89
C ALA A 2 7.97 -6.62 26.59
N GLN A 3 6.68 -6.29 26.39
CA GLN A 3 5.62 -7.29 26.17
C GLN A 3 5.71 -8.08 24.85
N LYS A 4 6.36 -7.54 23.81
CA LYS A 4 6.49 -8.22 22.50
C LYS A 4 7.44 -9.42 22.55
N THR A 5 8.45 -9.37 23.42
CA THR A 5 9.47 -10.40 23.56
C THR A 5 8.93 -11.62 24.32
N ASP A 6 8.03 -11.39 25.28
CA ASP A 6 7.43 -12.45 26.10
C ASP A 6 6.54 -13.38 25.26
N THR A 7 5.69 -12.84 24.38
CA THR A 7 4.78 -13.66 23.56
C THR A 7 5.53 -14.57 22.59
N ILE A 8 6.61 -14.08 21.97
CA ILE A 8 7.46 -14.88 21.05
C ILE A 8 8.22 -15.97 21.82
N TYR A 9 8.65 -15.67 23.06
CA TYR A 9 9.31 -16.65 23.94
C TYR A 9 8.39 -17.84 24.26
N TYR A 10 7.11 -17.59 24.56
CA TYR A 10 6.15 -18.65 24.83
C TYR A 10 5.84 -19.52 23.60
N MET A 11 5.79 -18.93 22.39
CA MET A 11 5.57 -19.71 21.15
C MET A 11 6.72 -20.68 20.86
N ARG A 12 7.98 -20.27 21.09
CA ARG A 12 9.17 -21.09 20.80
C ARG A 12 9.42 -22.21 21.82
N ARG A 13 9.03 -21.99 23.08
CA ARG A 13 9.21 -22.98 24.16
C ARG A 13 8.26 -24.17 24.04
N ALA A 14 7.09 -24.00 23.42
CA ALA A 14 6.12 -25.08 23.19
C ALA A 14 6.61 -26.17 22.21
N GLU A 15 7.66 -25.90 21.43
CA GLU A 15 8.19 -26.83 20.43
C GLU A 15 9.17 -27.88 21.01
N THR A 16 9.62 -27.75 22.27
CA THR A 16 10.79 -28.50 22.78
C THR A 16 10.56 -29.53 23.88
N THR A 17 9.35 -29.76 24.38
CA THR A 17 9.10 -30.79 25.40
C THR A 17 7.91 -31.66 25.01
N GLY A 18 8.11 -32.99 25.07
CA GLY A 18 7.10 -34.01 24.81
C GLY A 18 6.81 -34.86 26.05
N GLY A 19 5.54 -34.84 26.48
CA GLY A 19 4.94 -35.58 27.59
C GLY A 19 3.48 -35.11 27.82
N GLU A 20 2.59 -35.95 28.34
CA GLU A 20 1.14 -35.67 28.47
C GLU A 20 0.76 -34.39 29.25
N LYS A 21 1.66 -33.84 30.08
CA LYS A 21 1.50 -32.51 30.72
C LYS A 21 1.61 -31.34 29.73
N ASP A 22 2.11 -31.60 28.52
CA ASP A 22 2.36 -30.60 27.50
C ASP A 22 1.08 -30.22 26.75
N GLY A 23 0.13 -31.16 26.57
CA GLY A 23 -1.15 -30.88 25.91
C GLY A 23 -2.00 -29.84 26.67
N TYR A 24 -2.00 -29.91 28.01
CA TYR A 24 -2.73 -28.96 28.86
C TYR A 24 -2.08 -27.57 28.84
N ASN A 25 -0.76 -27.50 28.87
CA ASN A 25 -0.01 -26.25 28.76
C ASN A 25 -0.16 -25.60 27.39
N ILE A 26 -0.18 -26.39 26.31
CA ILE A 26 -0.44 -25.93 24.94
C ILE A 26 -1.86 -25.35 24.82
N LEU A 27 -2.86 -26.03 25.40
CA LEU A 27 -4.24 -25.54 25.39
C LEU A 27 -4.40 -24.22 26.15
N ILE A 28 -3.75 -24.07 27.31
CA ILE A 28 -3.74 -22.81 28.06
C ILE A 28 -3.04 -21.72 27.26
N ALA A 29 -1.87 -22.02 26.70
CA ALA A 29 -1.11 -21.07 25.89
C ALA A 29 -1.92 -20.58 24.69
N ASN A 30 -2.59 -21.47 23.96
CA ASN A 30 -3.49 -21.11 22.86
C ASN A 30 -4.60 -20.17 23.37
N LYS A 31 -5.33 -20.53 24.43
CA LYS A 31 -6.40 -19.68 24.98
C LYS A 31 -5.94 -18.26 25.31
N VAL A 32 -4.78 -18.13 25.96
CA VAL A 32 -4.21 -16.83 26.34
C VAL A 32 -3.78 -16.05 25.10
N CYS A 33 -3.06 -16.67 24.18
CA CYS A 33 -2.62 -16.05 22.92
C CYS A 33 -3.80 -15.59 22.08
N ARG A 34 -4.82 -16.43 21.95
CA ARG A 34 -6.05 -16.14 21.21
C ARG A 34 -6.80 -14.96 21.81
N HIS A 35 -7.00 -14.96 23.13
CA HIS A 35 -7.65 -13.84 23.81
C HIS A 35 -6.89 -12.53 23.57
N THR A 36 -5.56 -12.58 23.71
CA THR A 36 -4.69 -11.42 23.49
C THR A 36 -4.79 -10.89 22.06
N LEU A 37 -4.71 -11.78 21.06
CA LEU A 37 -4.85 -11.42 19.65
C LEU A 37 -6.20 -10.76 19.38
N LEU A 38 -7.30 -11.40 19.78
CA LEU A 38 -8.64 -10.88 19.57
C LEU A 38 -8.86 -9.54 20.27
N SER A 39 -8.31 -9.35 21.48
CA SER A 39 -8.43 -8.08 22.22
C SER A 39 -7.70 -6.91 21.56
N ALA A 40 -6.73 -7.18 20.69
CA ALA A 40 -5.97 -6.16 19.97
C ALA A 40 -6.58 -5.80 18.61
N LEU A 41 -7.61 -6.54 18.16
CA LEU A 41 -8.29 -6.29 16.89
C LEU A 41 -9.34 -5.17 17.04
N SER A 42 -9.59 -4.46 15.94
CA SER A 42 -10.79 -3.61 15.84
C SER A 42 -12.05 -4.48 15.81
N ASN A 43 -13.21 -3.89 16.11
CA ASN A 43 -14.49 -4.62 16.12
C ASN A 43 -14.73 -5.39 14.82
N ASP A 44 -14.51 -4.76 13.66
CA ASP A 44 -14.72 -5.40 12.35
C ASP A 44 -13.83 -6.64 12.14
N LEU A 45 -12.57 -6.59 12.60
CA LEU A 45 -11.66 -7.73 12.50
C LEU A 45 -12.00 -8.78 13.57
N PHE A 46 -12.37 -8.35 14.77
CA PHE A 46 -12.81 -9.24 15.84
C PHE A 46 -13.98 -10.11 15.37
N ASP A 47 -14.99 -9.52 14.74
CA ASP A 47 -16.17 -10.26 14.24
C ASP A 47 -15.80 -11.35 13.23
N VAL A 48 -14.78 -11.09 12.39
CA VAL A 48 -14.26 -12.07 11.41
C VAL A 48 -13.47 -13.19 12.10
N TYR A 49 -12.60 -12.84 13.05
CA TYR A 49 -11.61 -13.77 13.61
C TYR A 49 -12.07 -14.44 14.91
N CYS A 50 -13.12 -13.98 15.58
CA CYS A 50 -13.57 -14.51 16.87
C CYS A 50 -14.08 -15.96 16.80
N SER A 51 -14.42 -16.46 15.61
CA SER A 51 -14.88 -17.84 15.39
C SER A 51 -13.72 -18.87 15.37
N TYR A 52 -12.49 -18.42 15.10
CA TYR A 52 -11.31 -19.27 15.00
C TYR A 52 -10.97 -19.84 16.37
N LYS A 53 -10.54 -21.10 16.45
CA LYS A 53 -10.25 -21.78 17.73
C LYS A 53 -8.77 -21.73 18.09
N GLU A 54 -7.90 -21.72 17.10
CA GLU A 54 -6.45 -21.68 17.32
C GLU A 54 -5.91 -20.25 17.13
N SER A 55 -5.15 -19.77 18.11
CA SER A 55 -4.45 -18.48 18.01
C SER A 55 -3.53 -18.41 16.78
N LYS A 56 -2.97 -19.55 16.38
CA LYS A 56 -2.09 -19.67 15.21
C LYS A 56 -2.83 -19.36 13.90
N GLU A 57 -4.03 -19.88 13.74
CA GLU A 57 -4.82 -19.65 12.52
C GLU A 57 -5.20 -18.17 12.36
N ILE A 58 -5.51 -17.50 13.47
CA ILE A 58 -5.76 -16.04 13.49
C ILE A 58 -4.49 -15.30 13.05
N TRP A 59 -3.35 -15.64 13.65
CA TRP A 59 -2.07 -14.99 13.35
C TRP A 59 -1.63 -15.18 11.89
N ASP A 60 -1.67 -16.42 11.40
CA ASP A 60 -1.25 -16.75 10.04
C ASP A 60 -2.16 -16.07 9.00
N SER A 61 -3.47 -16.01 9.26
CA SER A 61 -4.42 -15.31 8.38
C SER A 61 -4.18 -13.79 8.35
N LEU A 62 -3.91 -13.17 9.50
CA LEU A 62 -3.59 -11.75 9.58
C LEU A 62 -2.30 -11.44 8.82
N ILE A 63 -1.24 -12.24 9.01
CA ILE A 63 0.02 -12.08 8.27
C ILE A 63 -0.23 -12.17 6.77
N LEU A 64 -0.94 -13.21 6.31
CA LEU A 64 -1.19 -13.41 4.89
C LEU A 64 -1.96 -12.24 4.27
N LYS A 65 -3.04 -11.80 4.93
CA LYS A 65 -3.89 -10.70 4.46
C LYS A 65 -3.10 -9.40 4.34
N TYR A 66 -2.43 -8.99 5.41
CA TYR A 66 -1.75 -7.70 5.43
C TYR A 66 -0.45 -7.68 4.64
N THR A 67 0.26 -8.80 4.52
CA THR A 67 1.43 -8.90 3.63
C THR A 67 1.00 -8.78 2.16
N THR A 68 -0.10 -9.45 1.77
CA THR A 68 -0.62 -9.38 0.41
C THR A 68 -1.13 -7.98 0.08
N GLU A 69 -1.90 -7.36 0.99
CA GLU A 69 -2.37 -5.98 0.83
C GLU A 69 -1.21 -4.99 0.69
N ASP A 70 -0.14 -5.12 1.47
CA ASP A 70 1.04 -4.26 1.38
C ASP A 70 1.71 -4.38 0.00
N VAL A 71 1.94 -5.60 -0.48
CA VAL A 71 2.51 -5.83 -1.82
C VAL A 71 1.63 -5.24 -2.93
N ILE A 72 0.30 -5.36 -2.83
CA ILE A 72 -0.63 -4.78 -3.81
C ILE A 72 -0.57 -3.25 -3.77
N LYS A 73 -0.59 -2.64 -2.58
CA LYS A 73 -0.48 -1.18 -2.41
C LYS A 73 0.82 -0.65 -3.00
N GLN A 74 1.94 -1.30 -2.71
CA GLN A 74 3.24 -0.93 -3.28
C GLN A 74 3.22 -0.99 -4.81
N ARG A 75 2.70 -2.07 -5.40
CA ARG A 75 2.58 -2.20 -6.86
C ARG A 75 1.70 -1.10 -7.46
N PHE A 76 0.59 -0.78 -6.81
CA PHE A 76 -0.32 0.28 -7.26
C PHE A 76 0.37 1.66 -7.24
N ILE A 77 1.07 2.00 -6.15
CA ILE A 77 1.83 3.25 -6.04
C ILE A 77 2.90 3.35 -7.12
N ILE A 78 3.67 2.28 -7.34
CA ILE A 78 4.71 2.23 -8.37
C ILE A 78 4.12 2.41 -9.77
N ALA A 79 3.03 1.72 -10.08
CA ALA A 79 2.34 1.84 -11.37
C ALA A 79 1.86 3.28 -11.63
N ASN A 80 1.24 3.92 -10.63
CA ASN A 80 0.79 5.30 -10.73
C ASN A 80 1.96 6.29 -10.87
N TYR A 81 3.06 6.05 -10.16
CA TYR A 81 4.27 6.86 -10.30
C TYR A 81 4.84 6.80 -11.72
N TYR A 82 4.94 5.61 -12.30
CA TYR A 82 5.40 5.46 -13.69
C TYR A 82 4.43 6.10 -14.68
N HIS A 83 3.12 5.91 -14.50
CA HIS A 83 2.10 6.53 -15.35
C HIS A 83 2.22 8.06 -15.32
N TRP A 84 2.30 8.66 -14.13
CA TRP A 84 2.52 10.09 -13.96
C TRP A 84 3.85 10.56 -14.57
N THR A 85 4.92 9.78 -14.42
CA THR A 85 6.23 10.10 -15.00
C THR A 85 6.20 10.10 -16.53
N ILE A 86 5.45 9.20 -17.14
CA ILE A 86 5.27 9.15 -18.61
C ILE A 86 4.46 10.37 -19.07
N ILE A 87 3.32 10.65 -18.44
CA ILE A 87 2.47 11.81 -18.77
C ILE A 87 3.26 13.10 -18.61
N SER A 88 3.96 13.29 -17.48
CA SER A 88 4.75 14.52 -17.24
C SER A 88 5.89 14.70 -18.24
N ARG A 89 6.53 13.62 -18.72
CA ARG A 89 7.53 13.70 -19.80
C ARG A 89 6.90 14.15 -21.11
N TYR A 90 5.76 13.57 -21.47
CA TYR A 90 5.03 13.94 -22.69
C TYR A 90 4.56 15.40 -22.63
N LEU A 91 3.93 15.81 -21.53
CA LEU A 91 3.48 17.19 -21.31
C LEU A 91 4.64 18.18 -21.41
N ARG A 92 5.81 17.84 -20.85
CA ARG A 92 7.01 18.69 -20.97
C ARG A 92 7.46 18.87 -22.42
N VAL A 93 7.38 17.83 -23.25
CA VAL A 93 7.70 17.93 -24.68
C VAL A 93 6.70 18.84 -25.38
N GLN A 94 5.40 18.67 -25.15
CA GLN A 94 4.36 19.51 -25.75
C GLN A 94 4.52 20.99 -25.38
N ILE A 95 4.77 21.30 -24.10
CA ILE A 95 5.01 22.68 -23.64
C ILE A 95 6.25 23.28 -24.30
N ASN A 96 7.31 22.49 -24.47
CA ASN A 96 8.53 22.96 -25.10
C ASN A 96 8.34 23.23 -26.61
N GLU A 97 7.59 22.39 -27.32
CA GLU A 97 7.21 22.63 -28.72
C GLU A 97 6.34 23.88 -28.86
N TYR A 98 5.38 24.06 -27.95
CA TYR A 98 4.54 25.24 -27.90
C TYR A 98 5.36 26.52 -27.70
N HIS A 99 6.31 26.55 -26.76
CA HIS A 99 7.20 27.70 -26.56
C HIS A 99 8.04 28.01 -27.80
N LYS A 100 8.59 26.99 -28.48
CA LYS A 100 9.33 27.19 -29.75
C LYS A 100 8.45 27.83 -30.81
N LEU A 101 7.20 27.39 -30.95
CA LEU A 101 6.27 27.97 -31.90
C LEU A 101 6.00 29.44 -31.59
N LEU A 102 5.83 29.81 -30.31
CA LEU A 102 5.70 31.22 -29.92
C LEU A 102 6.95 32.04 -30.22
N GLU A 103 8.14 31.49 -30.03
CA GLU A 103 9.40 32.15 -30.41
C GLU A 103 9.49 32.36 -31.93
N ASP A 104 9.12 31.36 -32.74
CA ASP A 104 9.08 31.46 -34.20
C ASP A 104 8.09 32.53 -34.69
N LEU A 105 6.94 32.67 -34.05
CA LEU A 105 5.98 33.73 -34.37
C LEU A 105 6.55 35.12 -34.03
N LYS A 106 7.21 35.26 -32.88
CA LYS A 106 7.87 36.50 -32.47
C LYS A 106 8.98 36.89 -33.44
N THR A 107 9.84 35.95 -33.86
CA THR A 107 10.91 36.24 -34.83
C THR A 107 10.38 36.67 -36.19
N LYS A 108 9.19 36.20 -36.58
CA LYS A 108 8.47 36.62 -37.80
C LYS A 108 7.67 37.91 -37.63
N ASN A 109 7.74 38.55 -36.46
CA ASN A 109 6.99 39.75 -36.11
C ASN A 109 5.45 39.56 -36.19
N ILE A 110 4.99 38.33 -35.97
CA ILE A 110 3.57 37.96 -35.93
C ILE A 110 3.11 38.04 -34.47
N SER A 111 2.18 38.96 -34.19
CA SER A 111 1.53 39.09 -32.89
C SER A 111 0.17 38.40 -32.92
N LEU A 112 -0.06 37.45 -32.02
CA LEU A 112 -1.36 36.82 -31.80
C LEU A 112 -2.00 37.42 -30.55
N PRO A 113 -3.34 37.63 -30.53
CA PRO A 113 -4.03 37.97 -29.29
C PRO A 113 -3.86 36.86 -28.26
N ASP A 114 -3.80 37.21 -26.96
CA ASP A 114 -3.57 36.26 -25.87
C ASP A 114 -4.62 35.12 -25.81
N GLU A 115 -5.84 35.40 -26.28
CA GLU A 115 -6.94 34.42 -26.36
C GLU A 115 -6.65 33.31 -27.39
N PHE A 116 -6.03 33.64 -28.52
CA PHE A 116 -5.60 32.63 -29.50
C PHE A 116 -4.41 31.82 -28.99
N VAL A 117 -3.52 32.45 -28.23
CA VAL A 117 -2.35 31.81 -27.63
C VAL A 117 -2.77 30.77 -26.60
N SER A 118 -3.76 31.08 -25.76
CA SER A 118 -4.30 30.12 -24.78
C SER A 118 -5.10 28.99 -25.44
N GLU A 119 -5.89 29.26 -26.47
CA GLU A 119 -6.59 28.23 -27.25
C GLU A 119 -5.60 27.24 -27.89
N LEU A 120 -4.53 27.74 -28.50
CA LEU A 120 -3.50 26.90 -29.13
C LEU A 120 -2.81 25.96 -28.11
N LEU A 121 -2.57 26.44 -26.89
CA LEU A 121 -2.01 25.62 -25.81
C LEU A 121 -3.01 24.55 -25.36
N ILE A 122 -4.29 24.91 -25.20
CA ILE A 122 -5.34 23.98 -24.79
C ILE A 122 -5.51 22.87 -25.83
N GLU A 123 -5.58 23.22 -27.12
CA GLU A 123 -5.68 22.24 -28.21
C GLU A 123 -4.48 21.29 -28.22
N LYS A 124 -3.26 21.83 -28.08
CA LYS A 124 -2.02 21.04 -28.04
C LYS A 124 -1.92 20.10 -26.83
N LEU A 125 -2.52 20.47 -25.70
CA LEU A 125 -2.59 19.64 -24.49
C LEU A 125 -3.73 18.61 -24.55
N LEU A 126 -4.79 18.86 -25.35
CA LEU A 126 -5.92 17.95 -25.53
C LEU A 126 -5.65 16.86 -26.59
N GLU A 127 -4.73 17.09 -27.53
CA GLU A 127 -4.30 16.08 -28.53
C GLU A 127 -3.46 14.92 -27.94
N SER A 128 -3.27 14.84 -26.62
CA SER A 128 -2.47 13.81 -25.92
C SER A 128 -3.25 12.75 -25.18
#